data_AF-A0AAV4A164-F1
#
_entry.id   AF-A0AAV4A164-F1
#
_cell.length_a   1.000
_cell.length_b   1.000
_cell.length_c   1.000
_cell.angle_alpha   90.00
_cell.angle_beta   90.00
_cell.angle_gamma   90.00
#
_symmetry.space_group_name_H-M   'P 1'
#
loop_
_entity.id
_entity.type
_entity.pdbx_description
1 polymer ?
#
loop_
_entity_poly.entity_id
_entity_poly.type
_entity_poly.pdbx_seq_one_letter_code
_entity_poly.pdbx_strand_id
1 'polypeptide(L)'
;MQENEGNLIPVAYASKKLTDRERKYSVTEREALAIVWGVKKFSLYLYGTVFTLQTDHGALQFLNAAKFDSPRIMRWALALQVYNFDVQYIKGSENVGADYLSRIE
;
A
#
# COMPACT_ATOMS: atom_id res chain seq x y z
N MET A 1 -1.76 -3.46 -11.05
CA MET A 1 -1.57 -4.32 -12.23
C MET A 1 -2.95 -4.69 -12.75
N GLN A 2 -3.10 -4.93 -14.04
CA GLN A 2 -4.32 -5.48 -14.64
C GLN A 2 -3.95 -6.74 -15.42
N GLU A 3 -4.79 -7.77 -15.32
CA GLU A 3 -4.62 -8.99 -16.12
C GLU A 3 -5.07 -8.72 -17.56
N ASN A 4 -4.19 -9.03 -18.51
CA ASN A 4 -4.46 -8.99 -19.94
C ASN A 4 -3.85 -10.23 -20.59
N GLU A 5 -4.69 -11.08 -21.19
CA GLU A 5 -4.26 -12.34 -21.84
C GLU A 5 -3.38 -13.24 -20.94
N GLY A 6 -3.72 -13.34 -19.65
CA GLY A 6 -2.98 -14.13 -18.67
C GLY A 6 -1.68 -13.49 -18.16
N ASN A 7 -1.35 -12.27 -18.59
CA ASN A 7 -0.19 -11.52 -18.13
C ASN A 7 -0.63 -10.34 -17.26
N LEU A 8 0.07 -10.13 -16.13
CA LEU A 8 -0.12 -8.94 -15.31
C LEU A 8 0.65 -7.77 -15.91
N ILE A 9 -0.07 -6.74 -16.35
CA ILE A 9 0.49 -5.52 -16.95
C ILE A 9 0.34 -4.33 -15.98
N PRO A 10 1.37 -3.49 -15.83
CA PRO A 10 1.25 -2.25 -15.07
C PRO A 10 0.31 -1.26 -15.76
N VAL A 11 -0.68 -0.76 -15.02
CA VAL A 11 -1.59 0.30 -15.50
C VAL A 11 -0.96 1.68 -15.28
N ALA A 12 -0.33 1.87 -14.12
CA ALA A 12 0.33 3.11 -13.74
C ALA A 12 1.36 2.85 -12.64
N TYR A 13 2.36 3.73 -12.57
CA TYR A 13 3.35 3.78 -11.51
C TYR A 13 3.26 5.11 -10.78
N ALA A 14 3.50 5.11 -9.47
CA ALA A 14 3.61 6.33 -8.69
C ALA A 14 4.54 6.13 -7.50
N SER A 15 5.29 7.17 -7.16
CA SER A 15 6.11 7.25 -5.96
C SER A 15 5.90 8.60 -5.28
N LYS A 16 6.18 8.66 -3.98
CA LYS A 16 6.12 9.90 -3.20
C LYS A 16 7.28 9.92 -2.20
N LYS A 17 8.01 11.03 -2.18
CA LYS A 17 9.00 11.31 -1.14
C LYS A 17 8.30 11.60 0.19
N LEU A 18 8.84 11.03 1.26
CA LEU A 18 8.42 11.37 2.61
C LEU A 18 8.82 12.81 2.95
N THR A 19 7.99 13.49 3.72
CA THR A 19 8.31 14.78 4.37
C THR A 19 9.22 14.57 5.57
N ASP A 20 9.83 15.64 6.10
CA ASP A 20 10.69 15.56 7.30
C ASP A 20 9.97 15.01 8.54
N ARG A 21 8.65 15.24 8.62
CA ARG A 21 7.83 14.70 9.69
C ARG A 21 7.56 13.21 9.48
N GLU A 22 7.20 12.82 8.27
CA GLU A 22 6.92 11.42 7.91
C GLU A 22 8.20 10.55 7.99
N ARG A 23 9.38 11.11 7.74
CA ARG A 23 10.68 10.43 7.93
C ARG A 23 10.91 9.94 9.36
N LYS A 24 10.33 10.62 10.36
CA LYS A 24 10.45 10.28 11.78
C LYS A 24 9.46 9.21 12.25
N TYR A 25 8.58 8.77 11.37
CA TYR A 25 7.59 7.73 11.70
C TYR A 25 8.28 6.37 11.84
N SER A 26 7.65 5.46 12.59
CA SER A 26 8.15 4.08 12.67
C SER A 26 8.14 3.43 11.28
N VAL A 27 8.91 2.34 11.11
CA VAL A 27 8.92 1.60 9.84
C VAL A 27 7.49 1.21 9.42
N THR A 28 6.74 0.60 10.33
CA THR A 28 5.36 0.19 10.10
C THR A 28 4.44 1.37 9.75
N GLU A 29 4.63 2.54 10.38
CA GLU A 29 3.85 3.73 10.03
C GLU A 29 4.21 4.30 8.66
N ARG A 30 5.47 4.19 8.23
CA ARG A 30 5.89 4.63 6.88
C ARG A 30 5.33 3.71 5.80
N GLU A 31 5.37 2.41 6.03
CA GLU A 31 4.78 1.44 5.09
C GLU A 31 3.25 1.58 5.01
N ALA A 32 2.56 1.75 6.15
CA ALA A 32 1.13 2.01 6.18
C ALA A 32 0.78 3.32 5.44
N LEU A 33 1.58 4.37 5.62
CA LEU A 33 1.40 5.63 4.91
C LEU A 33 1.55 5.45 3.38
N ALA A 34 2.54 4.69 2.94
CA ALA A 34 2.76 4.42 1.52
C ALA A 34 1.53 3.73 0.90
N ILE A 35 0.97 2.72 1.58
CA ILE A 35 -0.27 2.04 1.20
C ILE A 35 -1.43 3.04 1.08
N VAL A 36 -1.70 3.80 2.15
CA VAL A 36 -2.83 4.74 2.20
C VAL A 36 -2.73 5.79 1.10
N TRP A 37 -1.52 6.31 0.89
CA TRP A 37 -1.28 7.28 -0.17
C TRP A 37 -1.47 6.66 -1.56
N GLY A 38 -0.92 5.47 -1.80
CA GLY A 38 -1.05 4.75 -3.07
C GLY A 38 -2.52 4.45 -3.42
N VAL A 39 -3.28 3.89 -2.47
CA VAL A 39 -4.72 3.60 -2.68
C VAL A 39 -5.49 4.87 -3.00
N LYS A 40 -5.26 5.97 -2.26
CA LYS A 40 -5.90 7.26 -2.55
C LYS A 40 -5.49 7.84 -3.90
N LYS A 41 -4.21 7.72 -4.26
CA LYS A 41 -3.68 8.21 -5.55
C LYS A 41 -4.35 7.51 -6.72
N PHE A 42 -4.62 6.21 -6.58
CA PHE A 42 -5.26 5.38 -7.60
C PHE A 42 -6.76 5.16 -7.34
N SER A 43 -7.40 6.00 -6.52
CA SER A 43 -8.80 5.82 -6.14
C SER A 43 -9.74 5.76 -7.34
N LEU A 44 -9.43 6.45 -8.45
CA LEU A 44 -10.25 6.39 -9.67
C LEU A 44 -10.30 4.98 -10.28
N TYR A 45 -9.25 4.17 -10.10
CA TYR A 45 -9.17 2.78 -10.58
C TYR A 45 -9.65 1.77 -9.54
N LEU A 46 -9.45 2.08 -8.25
CA LEU A 46 -9.65 1.13 -7.14
C LEU A 46 -11.02 1.26 -6.46
N TYR A 47 -11.71 2.38 -6.64
CA TYR A 47 -13.00 2.60 -5.99
C TYR A 47 -14.08 1.74 -6.62
N GLY A 48 -14.84 1.00 -5.80
CA GLY A 48 -15.91 0.12 -6.25
C GLY A 48 -15.44 -1.19 -6.89
N THR A 49 -14.12 -1.45 -6.93
CA THR A 49 -13.55 -2.69 -7.47
C THR A 49 -12.94 -3.53 -6.35
N VAL A 50 -12.88 -4.85 -6.58
CA VAL A 50 -12.13 -5.77 -5.70
C VAL A 50 -10.72 -5.88 -6.24
N PHE A 51 -9.72 -5.64 -5.40
CA PHE A 51 -8.33 -5.72 -5.82
C PHE A 51 -7.43 -6.35 -4.75
N THR A 52 -6.25 -6.80 -5.18
CA THR A 52 -5.23 -7.33 -4.27
C THR A 52 -4.20 -6.24 -3.98
N LEU A 53 -3.97 -5.99 -2.69
CA LEU A 53 -2.91 -5.11 -2.22
C LEU A 53 -1.69 -5.95 -1.82
N GLN A 54 -0.63 -5.86 -2.61
CA GLN A 54 0.62 -6.58 -2.34
C GLN A 54 1.61 -5.70 -1.57
N THR A 55 2.21 -6.24 -0.51
CA THR A 55 3.24 -5.58 0.28
C THR A 55 4.28 -6.58 0.77
N ASP A 56 5.54 -6.16 0.89
CA ASP A 56 6.62 -6.92 1.50
C ASP A 56 6.72 -6.72 3.02
N HIS A 57 5.77 -6.01 3.62
CA HIS A 57 5.70 -5.81 5.05
C HIS A 57 4.53 -6.58 5.66
N GLY A 58 4.81 -7.82 6.09
CA GLY A 58 3.80 -8.74 6.63
C GLY A 58 3.02 -8.20 7.83
N ALA A 59 3.57 -7.24 8.59
CA ALA A 59 2.83 -6.62 9.69
C ALA A 59 1.54 -5.94 9.19
N LEU A 60 1.50 -5.41 7.96
CA LEU A 60 0.33 -4.68 7.43
C LEU A 60 -0.88 -5.56 7.12
N GLN A 61 -0.77 -6.88 7.32
CA GLN A 61 -1.95 -7.74 7.42
C GLN A 61 -2.90 -7.27 8.54
N PHE A 62 -2.41 -6.52 9.54
CA PHE A 62 -3.27 -5.91 10.56
C PHE A 62 -4.27 -4.89 9.99
N LEU A 63 -4.13 -4.39 8.75
CA LEU A 63 -5.13 -3.47 8.18
C LEU A 63 -6.54 -4.08 8.18
N ASN A 64 -6.62 -5.42 8.21
CA ASN A 64 -7.86 -6.19 8.35
C ASN A 64 -8.19 -6.56 9.81
N ALA A 65 -7.33 -6.23 10.78
CA ALA A 65 -7.47 -6.59 12.19
C ALA A 65 -7.94 -5.41 13.05
N ALA A 66 -8.72 -5.69 14.10
CA ALA A 66 -9.34 -4.67 14.96
C ALA A 66 -8.41 -4.10 16.06
N LYS A 67 -7.12 -4.45 16.08
CA LYS A 67 -6.17 -3.98 17.10
C LYS A 67 -5.07 -3.14 16.45
N PHE A 68 -5.10 -1.84 16.72
CA PHE A 68 -4.11 -0.88 16.25
C PHE A 68 -3.40 -0.24 17.45
N ASP A 69 -2.07 -0.36 17.49
CA ASP A 69 -1.26 0.25 18.57
C ASP A 69 -0.94 1.74 18.32
N SER A 70 -1.23 2.25 17.10
CA SER A 70 -1.06 3.65 16.74
C SER A 70 -2.39 4.27 16.32
N PRO A 71 -2.83 5.38 16.97
CA PRO A 71 -4.02 6.13 16.55
C PRO A 71 -3.94 6.62 15.10
N ARG A 72 -2.74 6.81 14.56
CA ARG A 72 -2.53 7.20 13.17
C ARG A 72 -2.89 6.05 12.22
N ILE A 73 -2.39 4.85 12.53
CA ILE A 73 -2.68 3.64 11.79
C ILE A 73 -4.18 3.33 11.83
N MET A 74 -4.83 3.48 12.99
CA MET A 74 -6.29 3.32 13.10
C MET A 74 -7.06 4.24 12.15
N ARG A 75 -6.72 5.54 12.11
CA ARG A 75 -7.37 6.50 11.18
C ARG A 75 -7.16 6.12 9.72
N TRP A 76 -5.99 5.58 9.40
CA TRP A 76 -5.67 5.11 8.06
C TRP A 76 -6.43 3.85 7.67
N ALA A 77 -6.55 2.88 8.58
CA ALA A 77 -7.36 1.69 8.36
C ALA A 77 -8.82 2.06 8.11
N LEU A 78 -9.40 2.97 8.92
CA LEU A 78 -10.75 3.49 8.69
C LEU A 78 -10.89 4.17 7.33
N ALA A 79 -9.90 4.96 6.91
CA ALA A 79 -9.93 5.61 5.59
C ALA A 79 -9.85 4.60 4.43
N LEU A 80 -9.29 3.42 4.66
CA LEU A 80 -9.19 2.35 3.68
C LEU A 80 -10.44 1.46 3.63
N GLN A 81 -11.31 1.48 4.64
CA GLN A 81 -12.54 0.65 4.68
C GLN A 81 -13.53 0.91 3.54
N VAL A 82 -13.41 2.05 2.86
CA VAL A 82 -14.26 2.34 1.69
C VAL A 82 -13.85 1.54 0.44
N TYR A 83 -12.67 0.92 0.45
CA TYR A 83 -12.14 0.11 -0.64
C TYR A 83 -12.32 -1.38 -0.32
N ASN A 84 -12.52 -2.20 -1.35
CA ASN A 84 -12.63 -3.64 -1.20
C ASN A 84 -11.33 -4.31 -1.67
N PHE A 85 -10.50 -4.75 -0.73
CA PHE A 85 -9.21 -5.36 -1.06
C PHE A 85 -8.75 -6.40 -0.05
N ASP A 86 -7.95 -7.33 -0.54
CA ASP A 86 -7.22 -8.29 0.28
C ASP A 86 -5.74 -7.92 0.33
N VAL A 87 -5.15 -7.96 1.53
CA VAL A 87 -3.71 -7.74 1.72
C VAL A 87 -2.98 -9.06 1.52
N GLN A 88 -2.07 -9.10 0.55
CA GLN A 88 -1.20 -10.24 0.30
C GLN A 88 0.25 -9.86 0.59
N TYR A 89 0.92 -10.70 1.38
CA TYR A 89 2.36 -10.59 1.55
C TYR A 89 3.07 -11.15 0.32
N ILE A 90 4.03 -10.39 -0.20
CA ILE A 90 4.97 -10.85 -1.24
C ILE A 90 6.40 -10.71 -0.73
N LYS A 91 7.33 -11.53 -1.19
CA LYS A 91 8.73 -11.36 -0.79
C LYS A 91 9.28 -10.08 -1.39
N GLY A 92 10.12 -9.33 -0.66
CA GLY A 92 10.77 -8.12 -1.20
C GLY A 92 11.53 -8.36 -2.50
N SER A 93 12.13 -9.55 -2.67
CA SER A 93 12.78 -9.97 -3.92
C SER A 93 11.85 -10.08 -5.13
N GLU A 94 10.55 -10.26 -4.90
CA GLU A 94 9.50 -10.32 -5.92
C GLU A 94 8.84 -8.95 -6.12
N ASN A 95 9.02 -8.01 -5.18
CA ASN A 95 8.47 -6.66 -5.21
C ASN A 95 9.37 -5.64 -5.96
N VAL A 96 10.03 -6.09 -7.02
CA VAL A 96 11.13 -5.35 -7.69
C VAL A 96 10.69 -3.97 -8.19
N GLY A 97 9.50 -3.86 -8.76
CA GLY A 97 9.00 -2.59 -9.31
C GLY A 97 8.73 -1.52 -8.25
N ALA A 98 8.14 -1.91 -7.12
CA ALA A 98 7.88 -0.98 -6.02
C ALA A 98 9.19 -0.63 -5.29
N ASP A 99 10.07 -1.60 -5.09
CA ASP A 99 11.36 -1.42 -4.43
C ASP A 99 12.30 -0.50 -5.23
N TYR A 100 12.32 -0.63 -6.56
CA TYR A 100 13.06 0.29 -7.42
C TYR A 100 12.58 1.74 -7.26
N LEU A 101 11.26 1.96 -7.34
CA LEU A 101 10.68 3.30 -7.26
C LEU A 101 10.76 3.92 -5.85
N SER A 102 10.82 3.12 -4.80
CA SER A 102 10.95 3.60 -3.43
C SER A 102 12.39 4.01 -3.07
N ARG A 103 13.38 3.45 -3.79
CA ARG A 103 14.82 3.69 -3.59
C ARG A 103 15.41 4.78 -4.48
N ILE A 104 14.70 5.22 -5.53
CA ILE A 104 15.13 6.34 -6.36
C ILE A 104 14.96 7.64 -5.56
N GLU A 105 16.09 8.25 -5.20
CA GLU A 105 16.16 9.62 -4.68
C GLU A 105 16.00 10.68 -5.78
#